data_AF-A0A3E0CST8-F1
#
_entry.id   AF-A0A3E0CST8-F1
#
_cell.length_a   1.000
_cell.length_b   1.000
_cell.length_c   1.000
_cell.angle_alpha   90.00
_cell.angle_beta   90.00
_cell.angle_gamma   90.00
#
_symmetry.space_group_name_H-M   'P 1'
#
loop_
_entity.id
_entity.type
_entity.pdbx_description
1 polymer ?
#
loop_
_entity_poly.entity_id
_entity_poly.type
_entity_poly.pdbx_seq_one_letter_code
_entity_poly.pdbx_strand_id
1 'polypeptide(L)'
;MSQATQAVLDALNEKIGTVNVSINQALVAGQATAPLRKKLQELQGDLSAARARHETAQADAHAAALRTAEDDAAALVLAANAEVNDALQAIGTDLRLADDDQRFAAAARCVTFAQLAVDAVVSKFHEANAKFDQVHEQLAKVSAKHDELLALRQGGDTSDKTAAQLYACSLDRAALQGLADSAPVAGNAVTERAFLVNAQADFAKQKSNAIIGLAREDIARVEDLFIARVRGLDNFARSNRLINGGSIFSVIKPGEKISYMMRTGSLPSA
;
A
#
# COMPACT_ATOMS: atom_id res chain seq x y z
N MET A 1 -8.16 -11.10 7.13
CA MET A 1 -7.51 -12.43 7.22
C MET A 1 -8.21 -13.23 8.29
N SER A 2 -8.50 -14.52 8.04
CA SER A 2 -9.29 -15.33 8.97
C SER A 2 -8.47 -15.65 10.23
N GLN A 3 -8.57 -14.80 11.25
CA GLN A 3 -8.12 -15.12 12.61
C GLN A 3 -8.64 -16.51 13.04
N ALA A 4 -9.78 -16.95 12.48
CA ALA A 4 -10.33 -18.27 12.71
C ALA A 4 -9.47 -19.42 12.12
N THR A 5 -8.84 -19.28 10.96
CA THR A 5 -7.96 -20.35 10.43
C THR A 5 -6.63 -20.42 11.18
N GLN A 6 -6.07 -19.28 11.59
CA GLN A 6 -4.89 -19.26 12.45
C GLN A 6 -5.18 -19.83 13.84
N ALA A 7 -6.32 -19.47 14.45
CA ALA A 7 -6.75 -20.02 15.74
C ALA A 7 -6.93 -21.56 15.71
N VAL A 8 -7.38 -22.11 14.57
CA VAL A 8 -7.45 -23.57 14.39
C VAL A 8 -6.06 -24.22 14.37
N LEU A 9 -5.08 -23.59 13.71
CA LEU A 9 -3.69 -24.07 13.71
C LEU A 9 -3.08 -24.03 15.11
N ASP A 10 -3.28 -22.93 15.84
CA ASP A 10 -2.77 -22.75 17.19
C ASP A 10 -3.40 -23.77 18.17
N ALA A 11 -4.73 -23.98 18.08
CA ALA A 11 -5.43 -24.97 18.88
C ALA A 11 -4.98 -26.42 18.58
N LEU A 12 -4.67 -26.74 17.31
CA LEU A 12 -4.13 -28.06 16.95
C LEU A 12 -2.70 -28.25 17.51
N ASN A 13 -1.85 -27.22 17.43
CA ASN A 13 -0.52 -27.26 18.02
C ASN A 13 -0.56 -27.45 19.54
N GLU A 14 -1.47 -26.78 20.25
CA GLU A 14 -1.66 -26.93 21.69
C GLU A 14 -2.12 -28.34 22.07
N LYS A 15 -3.07 -28.91 21.31
CA LYS A 15 -3.52 -30.31 21.49
C LYS A 15 -2.40 -31.30 21.26
N ILE A 16 -1.57 -31.10 20.23
CA ILE A 16 -0.39 -31.92 19.96
C ILE A 16 0.61 -31.84 21.13
N GLY A 17 0.88 -30.63 21.63
CA GLY A 17 1.73 -30.42 22.81
C GLY A 17 1.24 -31.18 24.04
N THR A 18 -0.06 -31.09 24.32
CA THR A 18 -0.71 -31.80 25.44
C THR A 18 -0.59 -33.33 25.30
N VAL A 19 -0.80 -33.87 24.09
CA VAL A 19 -0.65 -35.31 23.83
C VAL A 19 0.80 -35.75 23.98
N ASN A 20 1.79 -34.96 23.55
CA ASN A 20 3.20 -35.28 23.74
C ASN A 20 3.60 -35.34 25.23
N VAL A 21 3.11 -34.40 26.05
CA VAL A 21 3.31 -34.45 27.51
C VAL A 21 2.70 -35.73 28.09
N SER A 22 1.49 -36.08 27.67
CA SER A 22 0.80 -37.30 28.11
C SER A 22 1.54 -38.57 27.70
N ILE A 23 2.14 -38.60 26.51
CA ILE A 23 2.99 -39.72 26.04
C ILE A 23 4.21 -39.86 26.95
N ASN A 24 4.90 -38.76 27.26
CA ASN A 24 6.08 -38.79 28.12
C ASN A 24 5.74 -39.27 29.53
N GLN A 25 4.61 -38.82 30.09
CA GLN A 25 4.12 -39.29 31.39
C GLN A 25 3.80 -40.79 31.38
N ALA A 26 3.10 -41.27 30.33
CA ALA A 26 2.78 -42.69 30.19
C ALA A 26 4.04 -43.56 30.03
N LEU A 27 5.07 -43.07 29.32
CA LEU A 27 6.36 -43.76 29.19
C LEU A 27 7.09 -43.89 30.53
N VAL A 28 7.15 -42.80 31.31
CA VAL A 28 7.77 -42.81 32.66
C VAL A 28 7.02 -43.75 33.61
N ALA A 29 5.69 -43.81 33.49
CA ALA A 29 4.83 -44.67 34.31
C ALA A 29 4.76 -46.13 33.83
N GLY A 30 5.41 -46.51 32.73
CA GLY A 30 5.34 -47.87 32.16
C GLY A 30 3.97 -48.24 31.58
N GLN A 31 3.14 -47.26 31.23
CA GLN A 31 1.79 -47.45 30.71
C GLN A 31 1.77 -47.58 29.18
N ALA A 32 0.68 -48.14 28.63
CA ALA A 32 0.53 -48.34 27.20
C ALA A 32 0.40 -47.00 26.43
N THR A 33 1.37 -46.69 25.56
CA THR A 33 1.38 -45.43 24.77
C THR A 33 0.75 -45.55 23.39
N ALA A 34 0.41 -46.76 22.93
CA ALA A 34 -0.16 -47.01 21.61
C ALA A 34 -1.40 -46.14 21.28
N PRO A 35 -2.42 -45.98 22.15
CA PRO A 35 -3.57 -45.13 21.85
C PRO A 35 -3.20 -43.65 21.74
N LEU A 36 -2.26 -43.17 22.56
CA LEU A 36 -1.79 -41.78 22.52
C LEU A 36 -0.99 -41.48 21.24
N ARG A 37 -0.17 -42.43 20.77
CA ARG A 37 0.56 -42.30 19.50
C ARG A 37 -0.39 -42.27 18.30
N LYS A 38 -1.47 -43.07 18.31
CA LYS A 38 -2.50 -43.02 17.27
C LYS A 38 -3.20 -41.65 17.24
N LYS A 39 -3.59 -41.13 18.41
CA LYS A 39 -4.18 -39.79 18.53
C LYS A 39 -3.24 -38.68 18.05
N LEU A 40 -1.94 -38.79 18.34
CA LEU A 40 -0.92 -37.86 17.84
C LEU A 40 -0.85 -37.88 16.31
N GLN A 41 -0.88 -39.07 15.71
CA GLN A 41 -0.85 -39.22 14.25
C GLN A 41 -2.09 -38.61 13.58
N GLU A 42 -3.28 -38.80 14.16
CA GLU A 42 -4.52 -38.17 13.70
C GLU A 42 -4.42 -36.63 13.78
N LEU A 43 -3.98 -36.07 14.91
CA LEU A 43 -3.79 -34.63 15.07
C LEU A 43 -2.74 -34.05 14.11
N GLN A 44 -1.68 -34.80 13.79
CA GLN A 44 -0.70 -34.40 12.78
C GLN A 44 -1.29 -34.39 11.37
N GLY A 45 -2.20 -35.33 11.05
CA GLY A 45 -2.98 -35.33 9.82
C GLY A 45 -3.92 -34.12 9.73
N ASP A 46 -4.62 -33.80 10.82
CA ASP A 46 -5.49 -32.62 10.89
C ASP A 46 -4.69 -31.32 10.75
N LEU A 47 -3.51 -31.24 11.36
CA LEU A 47 -2.60 -30.10 11.26
C LEU A 47 -2.12 -29.89 9.82
N SER A 48 -1.70 -30.95 9.13
CA SER A 48 -1.25 -30.84 7.74
C SER A 48 -2.37 -30.40 6.80
N ALA A 49 -3.58 -30.97 6.97
CA ALA A 49 -4.76 -30.56 6.22
C ALA A 49 -5.16 -29.11 6.51
N ALA A 50 -5.12 -28.68 7.78
CA ALA A 50 -5.41 -27.30 8.17
C ALA A 50 -4.40 -26.31 7.58
N ARG A 51 -3.10 -26.66 7.54
CA ARG A 51 -2.05 -25.85 6.91
C ARG A 51 -2.28 -25.67 5.41
N ALA A 52 -2.57 -26.75 4.69
CA ALA A 52 -2.86 -26.67 3.26
C ALA A 52 -4.07 -25.76 2.95
N ARG A 53 -5.14 -25.86 3.76
CA ARG A 53 -6.31 -24.96 3.65
C ARG A 53 -5.95 -23.52 3.95
N HIS A 54 -5.13 -23.28 4.96
CA HIS A 54 -4.67 -21.95 5.32
C HIS A 54 -3.81 -21.31 4.21
N GLU A 55 -2.86 -22.04 3.63
CA GLU A 55 -2.04 -21.58 2.51
C GLU A 55 -2.89 -21.24 1.29
N THR A 56 -3.87 -22.10 0.96
CA THR A 56 -4.81 -21.85 -0.14
C THR A 56 -5.63 -20.58 0.11
N ALA A 57 -6.20 -20.44 1.31
CA ALA A 57 -6.96 -19.25 1.68
C ALA A 57 -6.12 -17.96 1.66
N GLN A 58 -4.84 -18.05 2.03
CA GLN A 58 -3.91 -16.92 1.94
C GLN A 58 -3.62 -16.53 0.48
N ALA A 59 -3.40 -17.52 -0.39
CA ALA A 59 -3.20 -17.28 -1.82
C ALA A 59 -4.44 -16.64 -2.46
N ASP A 60 -5.64 -17.13 -2.13
CA ASP A 60 -6.90 -16.60 -2.64
C ASP A 60 -7.15 -15.17 -2.14
N ALA A 61 -6.90 -14.89 -0.86
CA ALA A 61 -7.02 -13.54 -0.31
C ALA A 61 -6.04 -12.56 -0.95
N HIS A 62 -4.80 -12.99 -1.20
CA HIS A 62 -3.80 -12.18 -1.89
C HIS A 62 -4.20 -11.91 -3.35
N ALA A 63 -4.68 -12.93 -4.07
CA ALA A 63 -5.17 -12.77 -5.43
C ALA A 63 -6.38 -11.84 -5.51
N ALA A 64 -7.30 -11.92 -4.55
CA ALA A 64 -8.44 -10.99 -4.46
C ALA A 64 -7.98 -9.54 -4.21
N ALA A 65 -7.02 -9.34 -3.30
CA ALA A 65 -6.48 -8.01 -3.03
C ALA A 65 -5.77 -7.39 -4.26
N LEU A 66 -5.06 -8.21 -5.05
CA LEU A 66 -4.46 -7.76 -6.31
C LEU A 66 -5.53 -7.33 -7.32
N ARG A 67 -6.62 -8.10 -7.47
CA ARG A 67 -7.73 -7.72 -8.36
C ARG A 67 -8.37 -6.40 -7.92
N THR A 68 -8.63 -6.22 -6.63
CA THR A 68 -9.13 -4.94 -6.11
C THR A 68 -8.18 -3.79 -6.42
N ALA A 69 -6.86 -3.98 -6.24
CA ALA A 69 -5.87 -2.95 -6.59
C ALA A 69 -5.82 -2.63 -8.10
N GLU A 70 -6.13 -3.60 -8.97
CA GLU A 70 -6.27 -3.39 -10.41
C GLU A 70 -7.56 -2.61 -10.75
N ASP A 71 -8.69 -2.96 -10.13
CA ASP A 71 -9.96 -2.24 -10.28
C ASP A 71 -9.84 -0.78 -9.80
N ASP A 72 -9.19 -0.57 -8.66
CA ASP A 72 -8.90 0.77 -8.13
C ASP A 72 -7.97 1.56 -9.05
N ALA A 73 -7.01 0.89 -9.71
CA ALA A 73 -6.13 1.55 -10.67
C ALA A 73 -6.91 2.01 -11.91
N ALA A 74 -7.86 1.20 -12.39
CA ALA A 74 -8.74 1.58 -13.50
C ALA A 74 -9.61 2.78 -13.12
N ALA A 75 -10.16 2.81 -11.90
CA ALA A 75 -10.91 3.95 -11.39
C ALA A 75 -10.05 5.22 -11.28
N LEU A 76 -8.78 5.11 -10.84
CA LEU A 76 -7.84 6.22 -10.80
C LEU A 76 -7.52 6.76 -12.19
N VAL A 77 -7.40 5.91 -13.21
CA VAL A 77 -7.20 6.35 -14.61
C VAL A 77 -8.39 7.15 -15.09
N LEU A 78 -9.62 6.66 -14.86
CA LEU A 78 -10.84 7.36 -15.26
C LEU A 78 -10.96 8.72 -14.58
N ALA A 79 -10.68 8.79 -13.27
CA ALA A 79 -10.65 10.05 -12.54
C ALA A 79 -9.57 11.01 -13.08
N ALA A 80 -8.38 10.51 -13.39
CA ALA A 80 -7.31 11.33 -13.96
C ALA A 80 -7.64 11.87 -15.36
N ASN A 81 -8.28 11.05 -16.20
CA ASN A 81 -8.73 11.49 -17.53
C ASN A 81 -9.77 12.62 -17.39
N ALA A 82 -10.72 12.49 -16.46
CA ALA A 82 -11.68 13.55 -16.15
C ALA A 82 -10.99 14.83 -15.65
N GLU A 83 -10.07 14.73 -14.70
CA GLU A 83 -9.32 15.89 -14.19
C GLU A 83 -8.52 16.62 -15.28
N VAL A 84 -7.86 15.87 -16.18
CA VAL A 84 -7.12 16.47 -17.30
C VAL A 84 -8.09 17.15 -18.26
N ASN A 85 -9.23 16.52 -18.56
CA ASN A 85 -10.26 17.09 -19.41
C ASN A 85 -10.83 18.38 -18.81
N ASP A 86 -11.10 18.42 -17.51
CA ASP A 86 -11.57 19.62 -16.82
C ASP A 86 -10.52 20.74 -16.85
N ALA A 87 -9.24 20.40 -16.67
CA ALA A 87 -8.15 21.36 -16.78
C ALA A 87 -8.01 21.94 -18.20
N LEU A 88 -8.15 21.11 -19.24
CA LEU A 88 -8.14 21.55 -20.63
C LEU A 88 -9.34 22.45 -20.95
N GLN A 89 -10.52 22.13 -20.43
CA GLN A 89 -11.70 22.99 -20.56
C GLN A 89 -11.48 24.37 -19.94
N ALA A 90 -10.88 24.40 -18.75
CA ALA A 90 -10.63 25.64 -18.01
C ALA A 90 -9.71 26.60 -18.77
N ILE A 91 -8.78 26.08 -19.58
CA ILE A 91 -7.90 26.88 -20.45
C ILE A 91 -8.50 27.12 -21.86
N GLY A 92 -9.72 26.66 -22.11
CA GLY A 92 -10.46 26.90 -23.36
C GLY A 92 -10.12 25.96 -24.51
N THR A 93 -9.48 24.82 -24.24
CA THR A 93 -9.15 23.82 -25.26
C THR A 93 -10.37 22.96 -25.61
N ASP A 94 -10.57 22.66 -26.89
CA ASP A 94 -11.59 21.70 -27.34
C ASP A 94 -11.07 20.25 -27.34
N LEU A 95 -9.75 20.04 -27.19
CA LEU A 95 -9.16 18.71 -27.10
C LEU A 95 -9.57 18.03 -25.80
N ARG A 96 -9.90 16.74 -25.91
CA ARG A 96 -10.26 15.88 -24.79
C ARG A 96 -9.60 14.52 -24.92
N LEU A 97 -9.21 13.97 -23.78
CA LEU A 97 -8.90 12.56 -23.62
C LEU A 97 -10.19 11.75 -23.73
N ALA A 98 -10.07 10.58 -24.37
CA ALA A 98 -11.11 9.56 -24.29
C ALA A 98 -11.15 8.97 -22.88
N ASP A 99 -12.33 8.49 -22.46
CA ASP A 99 -12.52 7.91 -21.13
C ASP A 99 -11.67 6.65 -20.93
N ASP A 100 -11.41 5.90 -22.00
CA ASP A 100 -10.61 4.68 -22.02
C ASP A 100 -9.10 4.91 -22.24
N ASP A 101 -8.64 6.18 -22.28
CA ASP A 101 -7.24 6.51 -22.49
C ASP A 101 -6.36 5.92 -21.37
N GLN A 102 -5.40 5.08 -21.77
CA GLN A 102 -4.56 4.29 -20.86
C GLN A 102 -3.23 4.96 -20.50
N ARG A 103 -3.00 6.24 -20.87
CA ARG A 103 -1.70 6.91 -20.66
C ARG A 103 -1.26 6.94 -19.19
N PHE A 104 -2.21 6.93 -18.25
CA PHE A 104 -1.93 6.94 -16.81
C PHE A 104 -1.95 5.55 -16.17
N ALA A 105 -2.29 4.49 -16.91
CA ALA A 105 -2.56 3.16 -16.34
C ALA A 105 -1.35 2.55 -15.63
N ALA A 106 -0.15 2.73 -16.16
CA ALA A 106 1.06 2.23 -15.52
C ALA A 106 1.31 2.93 -14.17
N ALA A 107 1.20 4.26 -14.13
CA ALA A 107 1.41 5.02 -12.90
C ALA A 107 0.28 4.80 -11.88
N ALA A 108 -0.97 4.67 -12.32
CA ALA A 108 -2.09 4.33 -11.46
C ALA A 108 -1.89 2.96 -10.78
N ARG A 109 -1.47 1.93 -11.53
CA ARG A 109 -1.10 0.62 -10.94
C ARG A 109 0.03 0.72 -9.94
N CYS A 110 1.06 1.53 -10.21
CA CYS A 110 2.14 1.76 -9.24
C CYS A 110 1.61 2.36 -7.93
N VAL A 111 0.67 3.32 -8.01
CA VAL A 111 0.06 3.93 -6.82
C VAL A 111 -0.77 2.89 -6.03
N THR A 112 -1.63 2.11 -6.69
CA THR A 112 -2.49 1.16 -5.98
C THR A 112 -1.72 -0.01 -5.38
N PHE A 113 -0.70 -0.52 -6.07
CA PHE A 113 0.18 -1.55 -5.51
C PHE A 113 1.07 -1.02 -4.38
N ALA A 114 1.53 0.23 -4.46
CA ALA A 114 2.21 0.89 -3.34
C ALA A 114 1.29 1.01 -2.12
N GLN A 115 0.02 1.38 -2.34
CA GLN A 115 -0.98 1.47 -1.28
C GLN A 115 -1.22 0.09 -0.63
N LEU A 116 -1.40 -0.95 -1.43
CA LEU A 116 -1.56 -2.32 -0.95
C LEU A 116 -0.37 -2.78 -0.08
N ALA A 117 0.86 -2.43 -0.48
CA ALA A 117 2.06 -2.73 0.30
C ALA A 117 2.08 -1.99 1.65
N VAL A 118 1.73 -0.69 1.66
CA VAL A 118 1.61 0.10 2.89
C VAL A 118 0.56 -0.51 3.82
N ASP A 119 -0.62 -0.84 3.30
CA ASP A 119 -1.71 -1.41 4.09
C ASP A 119 -1.32 -2.76 4.71
N ALA A 120 -0.59 -3.60 3.96
CA ALA A 120 -0.06 -4.87 4.48
C ALA A 120 0.95 -4.66 5.63
N VAL A 121 1.84 -3.66 5.51
CA VAL A 121 2.82 -3.33 6.55
C VAL A 121 2.13 -2.74 7.78
N VAL A 122 1.17 -1.84 7.58
CA VAL A 122 0.38 -1.23 8.65
C VAL A 122 -0.45 -2.29 9.39
N SER A 123 -1.08 -3.23 8.67
CA SER A 123 -1.79 -4.36 9.29
C SER A 123 -0.85 -5.19 10.16
N LYS A 124 0.33 -5.57 9.65
CA LYS A 124 1.33 -6.31 10.43
C LYS A 124 1.82 -5.54 11.64
N PHE A 125 1.98 -4.22 11.52
CA PHE A 125 2.35 -3.35 12.63
C PHE A 125 1.26 -3.33 13.71
N HIS A 126 -0.02 -3.23 13.34
CA HIS A 126 -1.13 -3.32 14.29
C HIS A 126 -1.20 -4.68 14.98
N GLU A 127 -1.00 -5.78 14.24
CA GLU A 127 -0.93 -7.13 14.83
C GLU A 127 0.25 -7.28 15.81
N ALA A 128 1.42 -6.73 15.47
CA ALA A 128 2.59 -6.73 16.34
C ALA A 128 2.36 -5.91 17.61
N ASN A 129 1.77 -4.71 17.49
CA ASN A 129 1.43 -3.88 18.65
C ASN A 129 0.39 -4.56 19.55
N ALA A 130 -0.63 -5.22 18.99
CA ALA A 130 -1.59 -5.96 19.79
C ALA A 130 -0.92 -7.10 20.61
N LYS A 131 0.08 -7.79 20.04
CA LYS A 131 0.88 -8.78 20.78
C LYS A 131 1.75 -8.12 21.85
N PHE A 132 2.29 -6.94 21.58
CA PHE A 132 3.08 -6.17 22.54
C PHE A 132 2.22 -5.72 23.74
N ASP A 133 1.01 -5.24 23.49
CA ASP A 133 0.04 -4.90 24.53
C ASP A 133 -0.31 -6.13 25.39
N GLN A 134 -0.47 -7.30 24.76
CA GLN A 134 -0.66 -8.56 25.49
C GLN A 134 0.54 -8.93 26.38
N VAL A 135 1.78 -8.76 25.89
CA VAL A 135 2.98 -8.99 26.71
C VAL A 135 3.01 -8.06 27.92
N HIS A 136 2.67 -6.77 27.74
CA HIS A 136 2.57 -5.83 28.85
C HIS A 136 1.49 -6.18 29.86
N GLU A 137 0.32 -6.61 29.39
CA GLU A 137 -0.77 -7.06 30.25
C GLU A 137 -0.36 -8.30 31.07
N GLN A 138 0.31 -9.28 30.44
CA GLN A 138 0.81 -10.47 31.13
C GLN A 138 1.93 -10.13 32.13
N LEU A 139 2.84 -9.23 31.76
CA LEU A 139 3.89 -8.76 32.66
C LEU A 139 3.30 -8.09 33.91
N ALA A 140 2.24 -7.29 33.75
CA ALA A 140 1.53 -6.67 34.88
C ALA A 140 0.88 -7.73 35.79
N LYS A 141 0.24 -8.75 35.22
CA LYS A 141 -0.36 -9.87 35.98
C LYS A 141 0.69 -10.68 36.75
N VAL A 142 1.79 -11.05 36.11
CA VAL A 142 2.89 -11.79 36.74
C VAL A 142 3.57 -10.96 37.82
N SER A 143 3.75 -9.65 37.60
CA SER A 143 4.32 -8.74 38.59
C SER A 143 3.42 -8.61 39.83
N ALA A 144 2.11 -8.43 39.64
CA ALA A 144 1.16 -8.37 40.75
C ALA A 144 1.17 -9.66 41.59
N LYS A 145 1.20 -10.83 40.93
CA LYS A 145 1.28 -12.13 41.61
C LYS A 145 2.61 -12.33 42.32
N HIS A 146 3.72 -11.89 41.73
CA HIS A 146 5.03 -11.91 42.36
C HIS A 146 5.02 -11.07 43.65
N ASP A 147 4.45 -9.86 43.62
CA ASP A 147 4.41 -8.96 44.77
C ASP A 147 3.49 -9.49 45.88
N GLU A 148 2.37 -10.14 45.52
CA GLU A 148 1.49 -10.85 46.47
C GLU A 148 2.23 -12.01 47.17
N LEU A 149 2.91 -12.87 46.40
CA LEU A 149 3.68 -13.99 46.96
C LEU A 149 4.83 -13.51 47.84
N LEU A 150 5.48 -12.40 47.46
CA LEU A 150 6.55 -11.80 48.23
C LEU A 150 6.03 -11.24 49.56
N ALA A 151 4.87 -10.58 49.56
CA ALA A 151 4.22 -10.11 50.78
C ALA A 151 3.81 -11.26 51.71
N LEU A 152 3.27 -12.37 51.19
CA LEU A 152 2.95 -13.57 51.98
C LEU A 152 4.19 -14.15 52.68
N ARG A 153 5.33 -14.20 51.98
CA ARG A 153 6.59 -14.67 52.58
C ARG A 153 7.13 -13.70 53.63
N GLN A 154 7.03 -12.39 53.41
CA GLN A 154 7.38 -11.38 54.41
C GLN A 154 6.46 -11.45 55.64
N GLY A 155 5.21 -11.88 55.45
CA GLY A 155 4.24 -12.18 56.52
C GLY A 155 4.49 -13.49 57.28
N GLY A 156 5.54 -14.25 56.92
CA GLY A 156 5.95 -15.46 57.63
C GLY A 156 5.58 -16.79 56.95
N ASP A 157 5.05 -16.78 55.73
CA ASP A 157 4.84 -18.03 54.99
C ASP A 157 6.16 -18.67 54.55
N THR A 158 6.45 -19.85 55.10
CA THR A 158 7.64 -20.65 54.81
C THR A 158 7.34 -21.88 53.95
N SER A 159 6.15 -21.99 53.35
CA SER A 159 5.83 -23.18 52.56
C SER A 159 6.70 -23.28 51.30
N ASP A 160 7.19 -24.50 51.02
CA ASP A 160 7.98 -24.80 49.80
C ASP A 160 7.19 -24.49 48.52
N LYS A 161 5.86 -24.58 48.59
CA LYS A 161 4.95 -24.27 47.49
C LYS A 161 5.00 -22.78 47.13
N THR A 162 4.91 -21.89 48.12
CA THR A 162 5.00 -20.44 47.92
C THR A 162 6.40 -20.03 47.44
N ALA A 163 7.44 -20.70 47.94
CA ALA A 163 8.83 -20.51 47.49
C ALA A 163 9.04 -20.85 46.01
N ALA A 164 8.57 -22.03 45.57
CA ALA A 164 8.67 -22.46 44.18
C ALA A 164 7.87 -21.55 43.23
N GLN A 165 6.68 -21.11 43.65
CA GLN A 165 5.85 -20.21 42.87
C GLN A 165 6.46 -18.82 42.71
N LEU A 166 7.09 -18.29 43.77
CA LEU A 166 7.78 -17.00 43.71
C LEU A 166 8.95 -17.04 42.71
N TYR A 167 9.75 -18.12 42.75
CA TYR A 167 10.86 -18.29 41.81
C TYR A 167 10.37 -18.40 40.36
N ALA A 168 9.31 -19.19 40.10
CA ALA A 168 8.70 -19.28 38.77
C ALA A 168 8.20 -17.91 38.27
N CYS A 169 7.49 -17.15 39.12
CA CYS A 169 7.02 -15.81 38.74
C CYS A 169 8.18 -14.83 38.47
N SER A 170 9.32 -14.97 39.18
CA SER A 170 10.49 -14.13 38.94
C SER A 170 11.15 -14.40 37.58
N LEU A 171 11.20 -15.68 37.16
CA LEU A 171 11.70 -16.08 35.85
C LEU A 171 10.76 -15.60 34.73
N ASP A 172 9.45 -15.81 34.90
CA ASP A 172 8.43 -15.39 33.94
C ASP A 172 8.46 -13.86 33.77
N ARG A 173 8.60 -13.12 34.87
CA ARG A 173 8.73 -11.66 34.85
C ARG A 173 9.97 -11.22 34.09
N ALA A 174 11.13 -11.86 34.32
CA ALA A 174 12.37 -11.53 33.60
C ALA A 174 12.25 -11.82 32.09
N ALA A 175 11.64 -12.94 31.71
CA ALA A 175 11.41 -13.30 30.32
C ALA A 175 10.45 -12.32 29.61
N LEU A 176 9.33 -11.97 30.26
CA LEU A 176 8.37 -11.01 29.72
C LEU A 176 8.94 -9.59 29.65
N GLN A 177 9.76 -9.18 30.62
CA GLN A 177 10.47 -7.89 30.58
C GLN A 177 11.46 -7.84 29.42
N GLY A 178 12.24 -8.91 29.20
CA GLY A 178 13.15 -8.99 28.06
C GLY A 178 12.42 -8.91 26.70
N LEU A 179 11.25 -9.52 26.59
CA LEU A 179 10.40 -9.39 25.40
C LEU A 179 9.88 -7.97 25.22
N ALA A 180 9.43 -7.32 26.29
CA ALA A 180 8.96 -5.93 26.26
C ALA A 180 10.08 -4.95 25.85
N ASP A 181 11.30 -5.15 26.36
CA ASP A 181 12.44 -4.26 26.06
C ASP A 181 13.00 -4.47 24.64
N SER A 182 12.76 -5.63 24.04
CA SER A 182 13.27 -6.02 22.70
C SER A 182 12.41 -5.54 21.52
N ALA A 183 11.28 -4.88 21.77
CA ALA A 183 10.38 -4.49 20.70
C ALA A 183 11.04 -3.49 19.73
N PRO A 184 11.11 -3.80 18.43
CA PRO A 184 11.76 -2.93 17.48
C PRO A 184 11.00 -1.61 17.35
N VAL A 185 11.73 -0.49 17.48
CA VAL A 185 11.25 0.83 17.11
C VAL A 185 10.94 0.82 15.60
N ALA A 186 9.67 1.09 15.29
CA ALA A 186 9.07 1.07 13.96
C ALA A 186 9.96 1.65 12.83
N GLY A 187 10.57 0.77 12.03
CA GLY A 187 11.35 1.16 10.84
C GLY A 187 10.67 0.86 9.50
N ASN A 188 9.69 -0.05 9.47
CA ASN A 188 9.21 -0.60 8.21
C ASN A 188 8.06 0.20 7.57
N ALA A 189 7.29 1.01 8.30
CA ALA A 189 6.24 1.81 7.64
C ALA A 189 6.81 2.98 6.82
N VAL A 190 8.06 3.39 7.07
CA VAL A 190 8.64 4.61 6.49
C VAL A 190 9.00 4.42 5.02
N THR A 191 9.57 3.26 4.65
CA THR A 191 10.03 2.98 3.28
C THR A 191 8.86 2.82 2.32
N GLU A 192 7.85 2.04 2.69
CA GLU A 192 6.66 1.78 1.88
C GLU A 192 5.81 3.05 1.73
N ARG A 193 5.71 3.87 2.79
CA ARG A 193 5.08 5.20 2.68
C ARG A 193 5.86 6.14 1.77
N ALA A 194 7.19 6.14 1.84
CA ALA A 194 8.01 6.94 0.93
C ALA A 194 7.83 6.50 -0.54
N PHE A 195 7.72 5.18 -0.78
CA PHE A 195 7.43 4.64 -2.10
C PHE A 195 6.06 5.10 -2.62
N LEU A 196 5.01 5.03 -1.79
CA LEU A 196 3.68 5.54 -2.13
C LEU A 196 3.69 7.03 -2.47
N VAL A 197 4.38 7.86 -1.67
CA VAL A 197 4.51 9.30 -1.91
C VAL A 197 5.19 9.57 -3.26
N ASN A 198 6.26 8.84 -3.58
CA ASN A 198 6.94 8.96 -4.87
C ASN A 198 6.04 8.54 -6.04
N ALA A 199 5.31 7.43 -5.90
CA ALA A 199 4.37 6.97 -6.93
C ALA A 199 3.26 8.01 -7.19
N GLN A 200 2.73 8.63 -6.13
CA GLN A 200 1.72 9.70 -6.25
C GLN A 200 2.30 10.96 -6.91
N ALA A 201 3.54 11.33 -6.57
CA ALA A 201 4.23 12.47 -7.19
C ALA A 201 4.47 12.22 -8.70
N ASP A 202 4.90 11.02 -9.08
CA ASP A 202 5.07 10.65 -10.49
C ASP A 202 3.73 10.64 -11.25
N PHE A 203 2.66 10.15 -10.63
CA PHE A 203 1.32 10.20 -11.20
C PHE A 203 0.84 11.64 -11.44
N ALA A 204 1.02 12.53 -10.46
CA ALA A 204 0.70 13.94 -10.60
C ALA A 204 1.52 14.63 -11.71
N LYS A 205 2.82 14.30 -11.80
CA LYS A 205 3.70 14.79 -12.87
C LYS A 205 3.24 14.34 -14.26
N GLN A 206 2.80 13.09 -14.40
CA GLN A 206 2.27 12.59 -15.68
C GLN A 206 1.00 13.33 -16.09
N LYS A 207 0.06 13.59 -15.16
CA LYS A 207 -1.13 14.42 -15.43
C LYS A 207 -0.75 15.82 -15.90
N SER A 208 0.17 16.48 -15.18
CA SER A 208 0.66 17.81 -15.57
C SER A 208 1.30 17.82 -16.96
N ASN A 209 2.12 16.82 -17.27
CA ASN A 209 2.74 16.70 -18.59
C ASN A 209 1.71 16.47 -19.70
N ALA A 210 0.67 15.68 -19.43
CA ALA A 210 -0.41 15.45 -20.39
C ALA A 210 -1.18 16.75 -20.69
N ILE A 211 -1.54 17.53 -19.66
CA ILE A 211 -2.19 18.84 -19.82
C ILE A 211 -1.32 19.76 -20.68
N ILE A 212 -0.04 19.89 -20.35
CA ILE A 212 0.91 20.74 -21.10
C ILE A 212 1.05 20.25 -22.55
N GLY A 213 1.15 18.93 -22.76
CA GLY A 213 1.28 18.34 -24.08
C GLY A 213 0.06 18.61 -24.97
N LEU A 214 -1.14 18.39 -24.44
CA LEU A 214 -2.39 18.59 -25.17
C LEU A 214 -2.67 20.08 -25.42
N ALA A 215 -2.37 20.95 -24.46
CA ALA A 215 -2.48 22.40 -24.66
C ALA A 215 -1.55 22.87 -25.80
N ARG A 216 -0.32 22.35 -25.86
CA ARG A 216 0.63 22.65 -26.95
C ARG A 216 0.14 22.15 -28.30
N GLU A 217 -0.46 20.96 -28.34
CA GLU A 217 -1.05 20.40 -29.54
C GLU A 217 -2.21 21.26 -30.05
N ASP A 218 -3.10 21.71 -29.18
CA ASP A 218 -4.20 22.58 -29.58
C ASP A 218 -3.72 23.94 -30.08
N ILE A 219 -2.74 24.53 -29.40
CA ILE A 219 -2.11 25.77 -29.84
C ILE A 219 -1.57 25.60 -31.26
N ALA A 220 -0.80 24.53 -31.54
CA ALA A 220 -0.26 24.28 -32.86
C ALA A 220 -1.38 24.12 -33.92
N ARG A 221 -2.47 23.41 -33.57
CA ARG A 221 -3.64 23.24 -34.44
C ARG A 221 -4.32 24.57 -34.78
N VAL A 222 -4.50 25.43 -33.77
CA VAL A 222 -5.11 26.76 -33.94
C VAL A 222 -4.21 27.65 -34.80
N GLU A 223 -2.90 27.60 -34.59
CA GLU A 223 -1.92 28.33 -35.40
C GLU A 223 -1.94 27.91 -36.87
N ASP A 224 -1.93 26.60 -37.14
CA ASP A 224 -2.00 26.07 -38.49
C ASP A 224 -3.29 26.51 -39.20
N LEU A 225 -4.43 26.45 -38.51
CA LEU A 225 -5.72 26.92 -39.03
C LEU A 225 -5.69 28.43 -39.31
N PHE A 226 -5.13 29.22 -38.39
CA PHE A 226 -4.99 30.66 -38.56
C PHE A 226 -4.11 30.99 -39.78
N ILE A 227 -2.92 30.39 -39.88
CA ILE A 227 -2.01 30.59 -41.01
C ILE A 227 -2.69 30.19 -42.33
N ALA A 228 -3.40 29.06 -42.37
CA ALA A 228 -4.14 28.61 -43.54
C ALA A 228 -5.21 29.62 -43.97
N ARG A 229 -5.98 30.18 -43.01
CA ARG A 229 -6.99 31.22 -43.30
C ARG A 229 -6.38 32.52 -43.80
N VAL A 230 -5.28 32.98 -43.18
CA VAL A 230 -4.58 34.20 -43.64
C VAL A 230 -4.03 34.01 -45.06
N ARG A 231 -3.46 32.84 -45.37
CA ARG A 231 -3.02 32.50 -46.73
C ARG A 231 -4.19 32.48 -47.72
N GLY A 232 -5.33 31.91 -47.32
CA GLY A 232 -6.55 31.92 -48.14
C GLY A 232 -7.03 33.34 -48.44
N LEU A 233 -6.99 34.23 -47.45
CA LEU A 233 -7.39 35.63 -47.61
C LEU A 233 -6.42 36.43 -48.49
N ASP A 234 -5.11 36.22 -48.36
CA ASP A 234 -4.10 36.80 -49.27
C ASP A 234 -4.36 36.36 -50.72
N ASN A 235 -4.59 35.06 -50.94
CA ASN A 235 -4.90 34.52 -52.26
C ASN A 235 -6.18 35.15 -52.85
N PHE A 236 -7.26 35.22 -52.05
CA PHE A 236 -8.52 35.84 -52.49
C PHE A 236 -8.34 37.33 -52.84
N ALA A 237 -7.63 38.09 -52.02
CA ALA A 237 -7.40 39.50 -52.23
C ALA A 237 -6.57 39.77 -53.51
N ARG A 238 -5.58 38.91 -53.80
CA ARG A 238 -4.81 38.95 -55.05
C ARG A 238 -5.66 38.57 -56.26
N SER A 239 -6.44 37.49 -56.19
CA SER A 239 -7.30 37.04 -57.29
C SER A 239 -8.35 38.08 -57.68
N ASN A 240 -8.84 38.86 -56.71
CA ASN A 240 -9.81 39.94 -56.95
C ASN A 240 -9.19 41.32 -57.17
N ARG A 241 -7.86 41.42 -57.32
CA ARG A 241 -7.12 42.69 -57.52
C ARG A 241 -7.43 43.76 -56.47
N LEU A 242 -7.80 43.35 -55.25
CA LEU A 242 -8.09 44.25 -54.14
C LEU A 242 -6.80 44.86 -53.54
N ILE A 243 -5.64 44.30 -53.87
CA ILE A 243 -4.32 44.76 -53.44
C ILE A 243 -3.46 44.95 -54.70
N ASN A 244 -3.06 46.20 -54.97
CA ASN A 244 -2.11 46.50 -56.05
C ASN A 244 -0.67 46.33 -55.54
N GLY A 245 -0.04 45.21 -55.88
CA GLY A 245 1.43 45.12 -55.94
C GLY A 245 2.21 44.87 -54.64
N GLY A 246 1.66 44.11 -53.67
CA GLY A 246 2.43 43.65 -52.52
C GLY A 246 1.71 42.57 -51.69
N SER A 247 2.45 41.62 -51.12
CA SER A 247 1.91 40.63 -50.18
C SER A 247 1.56 41.30 -48.85
N ILE A 248 0.44 40.95 -48.21
CA ILE A 248 0.17 41.37 -46.82
C ILE A 248 1.28 40.92 -45.85
N PHE A 249 2.06 39.89 -46.22
CA PHE A 249 3.22 39.42 -45.47
C PHE A 249 4.51 40.24 -45.70
N SER A 250 4.53 41.25 -46.57
CA SER A 250 5.65 42.20 -46.65
C SER A 250 5.62 43.23 -45.51
N VAL A 251 4.45 43.43 -44.87
CA VAL A 251 4.24 44.36 -43.75
C VAL A 251 4.19 43.62 -42.41
N ILE A 252 3.67 42.38 -42.38
CA ILE A 252 3.57 41.56 -41.17
C ILE A 252 4.36 40.27 -41.40
N LYS A 253 5.49 40.08 -40.70
CA LYS A 253 6.24 38.81 -40.62
C LYS A 253 5.74 38.01 -39.42
N PRO A 254 4.72 37.14 -39.56
CA PRO A 254 4.05 36.54 -38.41
C PRO A 254 4.92 35.41 -37.84
N GLY A 255 5.66 34.70 -38.68
CA GLY A 255 6.45 33.52 -38.28
C GLY A 255 7.50 33.81 -37.20
N GLU A 256 8.27 34.90 -37.31
CA GLU A 256 9.31 35.24 -36.33
C GLU A 256 8.74 35.85 -35.04
N LYS A 257 7.76 36.75 -35.15
CA LYS A 257 7.19 37.42 -33.96
C LYS A 257 6.32 36.48 -33.14
N ILE A 258 5.52 35.65 -33.80
CA ILE A 258 4.70 34.63 -33.13
C ILE A 258 5.60 33.52 -32.58
N SER A 259 6.60 33.02 -33.34
CA SER A 259 7.57 32.05 -32.80
C SER A 259 8.36 32.58 -31.59
N TYR A 260 8.73 33.87 -31.58
CA TYR A 260 9.42 34.49 -30.45
C TYR A 260 8.51 34.62 -29.24
N MET A 261 7.27 35.08 -29.44
CA MET A 261 6.28 35.23 -28.37
C MET A 261 5.89 33.87 -27.77
N MET A 262 5.78 32.84 -28.61
CA MET A 262 5.51 31.46 -28.19
C MET A 262 6.70 30.83 -27.44
N ARG A 263 7.95 31.21 -27.76
CA ARG A 263 9.15 30.73 -27.04
C ARG A 263 9.43 31.48 -25.75
N THR A 264 9.09 32.77 -25.67
CA THR A 264 9.56 33.66 -24.59
C THR A 264 8.45 34.27 -23.74
N GLY A 265 7.19 34.16 -24.17
CA GLY A 265 6.05 34.82 -23.51
C GLY A 265 6.02 36.35 -23.68
N SER A 266 6.82 36.91 -24.59
CA SER A 266 6.96 38.37 -24.76
C SER A 266 6.90 38.80 -26.23
N LEU A 267 6.32 39.96 -26.51
CA LEU A 267 6.35 40.56 -27.85
C LEU A 267 7.76 41.11 -28.12
N PRO A 268 8.39 40.77 -29.26
CA PRO A 268 9.70 41.32 -29.56
C PRO A 268 9.57 42.84 -29.76
N SER A 269 10.37 43.62 -29.04
CA SER A 269 10.41 45.08 -29.18
C SER A 269 10.76 45.46 -30.61
N ALA A 270 10.08 46.50 -31.12
CA ALA A 270 10.10 46.96 -32.50
C ALA A 270 11.50 47.19 -33.06
#